data_AF-V4Y3G8-F1
#
_entry.id   AF-V4Y3G8-F1
#
_cell.length_a   1.000
_cell.length_b   1.000
_cell.length_c   1.000
_cell.angle_alpha   90.00
_cell.angle_beta   90.00
_cell.angle_gamma   90.00
#
_symmetry.space_group_name_H-M   'P 1'
#
loop_
_entity.id
_entity.type
_entity.pdbx_description
1 polymer ?
#
loop_
_entity_poly.entity_id
_entity_poly.type
_entity_poly.pdbx_seq_one_letter_code
_entity_poly.pdbx_strand_id
1 'polypeptide(L)' 'NEGSEYRIEIETGSVALTANVRPSTFERLALESGSEVQVLIPHDSIHLIPDRG' A
#
# COMPACT_ATOMS: atom_id res chain seq x y z
N ASN A 1 1.21 -22.49 -7.92
CA ASN A 1 0.11 -21.54 -7.67
C ASN A 1 0.64 -20.49 -6.70
N GLU A 2 1.45 -19.55 -7.19
CA GLU A 2 2.24 -18.59 -6.39
C GLU A 2 1.62 -17.19 -6.47
N GLY A 3 0.37 -17.09 -6.02
CA GLY A 3 -0.37 -15.84 -5.86
C GLY A 3 -0.92 -15.78 -4.44
N SER A 4 -0.11 -15.29 -3.50
CA SER A 4 -0.42 -15.36 -2.05
C SER A 4 -0.58 -14.00 -1.39
N GLU A 5 -0.68 -12.92 -2.17
CA GLU A 5 -0.87 -11.55 -1.67
C GLU A 5 -2.00 -10.86 -2.44
N TYR A 6 -2.79 -10.07 -1.71
CA TYR A 6 -3.75 -9.13 -2.27
C TYR A 6 -3.09 -7.79 -2.50
N ARG A 7 -3.50 -7.13 -3.57
CA ARG A 7 -3.12 -5.76 -3.86
C ARG A 7 -4.23 -4.84 -3.37
N ILE A 8 -3.87 -3.83 -2.60
CA ILE A 8 -4.77 -2.75 -2.19
C ILE A 8 -4.29 -1.44 -2.80
N GLU A 9 -5.25 -0.62 -3.21
CA GLU A 9 -5.04 0.75 -3.64
C GLU A 9 -5.39 1.68 -2.48
N ILE A 10 -4.52 2.63 -2.20
CA ILE A 10 -4.64 3.56 -1.09
C ILE A 10 -4.56 4.96 -1.67
N GLU A 11 -5.68 5.68 -1.63
CA GLU A 11 -5.73 7.07 -2.06
C GLU A 11 -5.21 7.96 -0.93
N THR A 12 -4.14 8.70 -1.21
CA THR A 12 -3.70 9.83 -0.38
C THR A 12 -3.99 11.09 -1.20
N GLY A 13 -4.43 12.18 -0.57
CA GLY A 13 -5.08 13.30 -1.28
C GLY A 13 -4.48 13.73 -2.63
N SER A 14 -3.15 13.73 -2.77
CA SER A 14 -2.45 14.07 -4.02
C SER A 14 -1.77 12.90 -4.76
N VAL A 15 -1.72 11.70 -4.17
CA VAL A 15 -0.98 10.55 -4.72
C VAL A 15 -1.68 9.23 -4.38
N ALA A 16 -1.76 8.30 -5.33
CA ALA A 16 -2.18 6.93 -5.04
C ALA A 16 -0.97 6.06 -4.67
N LEU A 17 -1.11 5.27 -3.61
CA LEU A 17 -0.16 4.25 -3.19
C LEU A 17 -0.74 2.86 -3.46
N THR A 18 0.13 1.92 -3.77
CA THR A 18 -0.23 0.51 -3.92
C THR A 18 0.56 -0.31 -2.92
N ALA A 19 -0.13 -1.15 -2.14
CA ALA A 19 0.50 -2.06 -1.21
C ALA A 19 0.06 -3.50 -1.48
N ASN A 20 0.97 -4.44 -1.22
CA ASN A 20 0.61 -5.85 -1.18
C ASN A 20 0.42 -6.28 0.27
N VAL A 21 -0.62 -7.06 0.53
CA VAL A 21 -0.98 -7.55 1.86
C VAL A 21 -1.30 -9.03 1.78
N ARG A 22 -0.86 -9.81 2.76
CA ARG A 22 -1.21 -11.24 2.84
C ARG A 22 -2.71 -11.38 3.12
N PRO A 23 -3.42 -12.37 2.52
CA PRO A 23 -4.85 -12.60 2.73
C PRO A 23 -5.25 -12.64 4.21
N SER A 24 -4.51 -13.39 5.04
CA SER A 24 -4.80 -13.49 6.47
C SER A 24 -4.69 -12.16 7.22
N THR A 25 -3.89 -11.20 6.72
CA THR A 25 -3.79 -9.86 7.32
C THR A 25 -4.94 -8.99 6.84
N PHE A 26 -5.28 -9.06 5.55
CA PHE A 26 -6.41 -8.35 4.99
C PHE A 26 -7.73 -8.73 5.68
N GLU A 27 -7.98 -10.03 5.85
CA GLU A 27 -9.15 -10.57 6.55
C GLU A 27 -9.21 -10.10 8.02
N ARG A 28 -8.07 -10.06 8.73
CA ARG A 28 -8.02 -9.58 10.12
C ARG A 28 -8.28 -8.09 10.26
N LEU A 29 -7.87 -7.28 9.27
CA LEU A 29 -8.10 -5.84 9.29
C LEU A 29 -9.56 -5.49 8.95
N ALA A 30 -10.32 -6.43 8.35
CA ALA A 30 -11.72 -6.25 7.95
C ALA A 30 -11.96 -4.95 7.16
N LEU A 31 -11.02 -4.62 6.26
CA LEU A 31 -11.05 -3.38 5.49
C LEU A 31 -12.16 -3.42 4.44
N GLU A 32 -12.94 -2.35 4.38
CA GLU A 32 -13.88 -2.07 3.29
C GLU A 32 -13.35 -0.92 2.41
N SER A 33 -13.88 -0.78 1.20
CA SER A 33 -13.53 0.34 0.33
C SER A 33 -13.89 1.68 0.98
N GLY A 34 -12.95 2.63 0.98
CA GLY A 34 -13.11 3.92 1.67
C GLY A 34 -12.78 3.89 3.17
N SER A 35 -12.33 2.75 3.72
CA SER A 35 -11.83 2.70 5.10
C SER A 35 -10.61 3.59 5.26
N GLU A 36 -10.56 4.35 6.35
CA GLU A 36 -9.34 5.07 6.74
C GLU A 36 -8.29 4.08 7.26
N VAL A 37 -7.06 4.20 6.74
CA VAL A 37 -5.94 3.34 7.11
C VAL A 37 -4.71 4.18 7.45
N GLN A 38 -3.94 3.72 8.43
CA GLN A 38 -2.63 4.28 8.72
C GLN A 38 -1.55 3.46 7.98
N VAL A 39 -0.74 4.13 7.17
CA VAL A 39 0.34 3.51 6.40
C VAL A 39 1.69 4.01 6.92
N LEU A 40 2.62 3.10 7.14
CA LEU A 40 4.00 3.40 7.46
C LEU A 40 4.88 3.02 6.26
N ILE A 41 5.58 3.99 5.69
CA ILE A 41 6.58 3.76 4.65
C ILE A 41 7.96 3.87 5.30
N PRO A 42 8.75 2.77 5.37
CA PRO A 42 10.10 2.83 5.90
C PRO A 42 10.97 3.77 5.07
N HIS A 43 11.75 4.63 5.74
CA HIS A 43 12.58 5.63 5.06
C HIS A 43 13.59 4.98 4.09
N ASP A 44 14.19 3.86 4.48
CA ASP A 44 15.16 3.12 3.66
C ASP A 44 14.55 2.48 2.40
N SER A 45 13.21 2.44 2.30
CA SER A 45 12.49 1.96 1.12
C SER A 45 12.13 3.08 0.13
N ILE A 46 12.46 4.34 0.44
CA ILE A 46 12.18 5.48 -0.42
C ILE A 46 13.35 5.69 -1.40
N HIS A 47 13.08 5.47 -2.68
CA HIS A 47 14.03 5.75 -3.75
C HIS A 47 13.67 7.07 -4.44
N LEU A 48 14.52 8.08 -4.26
CA LEU A 48 14.34 9.37 -4.94
C LEU A 48 14.90 9.30 -6.36
N ILE A 49 14.07 9.64 -7.33
CA ILE A 49 14.51 9.80 -8.72
C ILE A 49 14.85 11.29 -8.89
N PRO A 50 16.12 11.62 -9.23
CA PRO A 50 16.51 13.02 -9.41
C PRO A 50 15.77 13.62 -10.61
N ASP A 51 15.27 14.84 -10.44
CA ASP A 51 14.68 15.59 -11.52
C ASP A 51 15.78 15.97 -12.53
N ARG A 52 15.65 15.52 -13.77
CA ARG A 52 16.58 15.89 -14.84
C ARG A 52 16.03 17.15 -15.48
N GLY A 53 16.40 18.30 -14.89
CA GLY A 53 16.26 19.61 -15.53
C GLY A 53 17.10 19.76 -16.78
#